data_AF-A0A127T617-F1
#
_entry.id   AF-A0A127T617-F1
#
_cell.length_a   1.000
_cell.length_b   1.000
_cell.length_c   1.000
_cell.angle_alpha   90.00
_cell.angle_beta   90.00
_cell.angle_gamma   90.00
#
_symmetry.space_group_name_H-M   'P 1'
#
loop_
_entity.id
_entity.type
_entity.pdbx_description
1 polymer ?
#
loop_
_entity_poly.entity_id
_entity_poly.type
_entity_poly.pdbx_seq_one_letter_code
_entity_poly.pdbx_strand_id
1 'polypeptide(L)'
;LPMNLKKCIEVINQCEIRDLDYGVINDHPFFCTCGMGFDAFVSMKFAESGKRGPITYAENILREGLKYKPETYTLEDETGTKQYKAFLISCANASQYGNNAYIAPQASMSDGLMDVVIMEPFDVIEAPQVSFDMFNKTLDKNSKI
;
A
#
# COMPACT_ATOMS: atom_id res chain seq x y z
N LEU A 1 -9.51 -4.58 13.97
CA LEU A 1 -10.33 -4.28 15.17
C LEU A 1 -11.77 -3.96 14.76
N PRO A 2 -12.79 -4.22 15.60
CA PRO A 2 -14.17 -3.82 15.31
C PRO A 2 -14.29 -2.31 15.08
N MET A 3 -15.27 -1.86 14.27
CA MET A 3 -15.53 -0.42 14.11
C MET A 3 -16.31 0.17 15.30
N ASN A 4 -16.97 -0.68 16.09
CA ASN A 4 -17.73 -0.26 17.26
C ASN A 4 -16.79 -0.09 18.47
N LEU A 5 -16.80 1.10 19.07
CA LEU A 5 -15.92 1.46 20.19
C LEU A 5 -16.05 0.51 21.39
N LYS A 6 -17.27 0.16 21.79
CA LYS A 6 -17.50 -0.74 22.94
C LYS A 6 -16.88 -2.12 22.70
N LYS A 7 -17.06 -2.66 21.49
CA LYS A 7 -16.45 -3.94 21.09
C LYS A 7 -14.92 -3.86 21.06
N CYS A 8 -14.33 -2.73 20.70
CA CYS A 8 -12.87 -2.56 20.80
C CYS A 8 -12.38 -2.63 22.24
N ILE A 9 -13.09 -2.00 23.18
CA ILE A 9 -12.74 -2.06 24.61
C ILE A 9 -12.85 -3.51 25.12
N GLU A 10 -13.86 -4.25 24.68
CA GLU A 10 -13.99 -5.68 25.00
C GLU A 10 -12.78 -6.49 24.52
N VAL A 11 -12.27 -6.23 23.31
CA VAL A 11 -11.04 -6.86 22.79
C VAL A 11 -9.81 -6.50 23.63
N ILE A 12 -9.66 -5.24 24.03
CA ILE A 12 -8.54 -4.82 24.91
C ILE A 12 -8.59 -5.59 26.24
N ASN A 13 -9.79 -5.73 26.82
CA ASN A 13 -9.98 -6.44 28.08
C ASN A 13 -9.68 -7.95 28.01
N GLN A 14 -9.64 -8.55 26.82
CA GLN A 14 -9.20 -9.94 26.65
C GLN A 14 -7.69 -10.10 26.92
N CYS A 15 -6.91 -9.02 26.84
CA CYS A 15 -5.48 -9.01 27.11
C CYS A 15 -4.68 -10.05 26.28
N GLU A 16 -5.14 -10.32 25.06
CA GLU A 16 -4.38 -11.13 24.11
C GLU A 16 -3.28 -10.27 23.47
N ILE A 17 -2.04 -10.56 23.82
CA ILE A 17 -0.85 -9.87 23.28
C ILE A 17 -0.30 -10.68 22.12
N ARG A 18 0.03 -10.00 21.02
CA ARG A 18 0.65 -10.59 19.84
C ARG A 18 1.80 -9.70 19.41
N ASP A 19 2.93 -10.33 19.10
CA ASP A 19 4.04 -9.64 18.47
C ASP A 19 3.71 -9.43 16.99
N LEU A 20 4.02 -8.24 16.49
CA LEU A 20 3.86 -7.86 15.09
C LEU A 20 5.13 -7.17 14.62
N ASP A 21 5.49 -7.45 13.38
CA ASP A 21 6.58 -6.83 12.67
C ASP A 21 6.24 -5.38 12.33
N TYR A 22 7.28 -4.58 12.15
CA TYR A 22 7.20 -3.22 11.65
C TYR A 22 8.42 -2.93 10.77
N GLY A 23 8.26 -2.05 9.79
CA GLY A 23 9.36 -1.63 8.94
C GLY A 23 10.09 -0.41 9.50
N VAL A 24 11.33 -0.19 9.06
CA VAL A 24 12.11 1.01 9.38
C VAL A 24 12.65 1.60 8.09
N ILE A 25 12.39 2.89 7.86
CA ILE A 25 12.94 3.66 6.74
C ILE A 25 13.73 4.84 7.28
N ASN A 26 15.02 4.92 7.01
CA ASN A 26 15.90 5.98 7.52
C ASN A 26 15.72 6.24 9.03
N ASP A 27 15.76 5.19 9.84
CA ASP A 27 15.52 5.22 11.30
C ASP A 27 14.09 5.60 11.75
N HIS A 28 13.15 5.79 10.81
CA HIS A 28 11.74 6.04 11.12
C HIS A 28 10.91 4.75 11.03
N PRO A 29 10.29 4.30 12.12
CA PRO A 29 9.42 3.13 12.10
C PRO A 29 8.11 3.41 11.37
N PHE A 30 7.61 2.42 10.64
CA PHE A 30 6.28 2.42 10.02
C PHE A 30 5.60 1.06 10.19
N PHE A 31 4.27 1.06 10.31
CA PHE A 31 3.51 -0.15 10.65
C PHE A 31 2.83 -0.82 9.45
N CYS A 32 2.30 -0.05 8.50
CA CYS A 32 1.52 -0.60 7.40
C CYS A 32 2.34 -0.66 6.13
N THR A 33 2.60 0.50 5.55
CA THR A 33 3.25 0.64 4.25
C THR A 33 4.10 1.90 4.23
N CYS A 34 5.13 1.90 3.40
CA CYS A 34 5.81 3.11 2.94
C CYS A 34 6.12 2.95 1.45
N GLY A 35 6.30 4.04 0.72
CA GLY A 35 6.59 3.92 -0.69
C GLY A 35 7.05 5.20 -1.36
N MET A 36 7.34 5.05 -2.64
CA MET A 36 7.93 6.04 -3.52
C MET A 36 7.05 6.22 -4.77
N GLY A 37 7.25 7.35 -5.45
CA GLY A 37 6.51 7.70 -6.64
C GLY A 37 5.05 8.02 -6.35
N PHE A 38 4.13 7.39 -7.09
CA PHE A 38 2.72 7.66 -6.92
C PHE A 38 2.21 7.29 -5.51
N ASP A 39 2.78 6.28 -4.85
CA ASP A 39 2.43 5.93 -3.46
C ASP A 39 2.63 7.09 -2.48
N ALA A 40 3.80 7.75 -2.56
CA ALA A 40 4.12 8.93 -1.75
C ALA A 40 3.21 10.11 -2.10
N PHE A 41 2.92 10.31 -3.40
CA PHE A 41 2.01 11.36 -3.85
C PHE A 41 0.60 11.21 -3.26
N VAL A 42 0.04 10.00 -3.32
CA VAL A 42 -1.28 9.71 -2.74
C VAL A 42 -1.27 9.92 -1.23
N SER A 43 -0.25 9.40 -0.55
CA SER A 43 -0.09 9.54 0.90
C SER A 43 -0.05 11.01 1.33
N MET A 44 0.69 11.85 0.60
CA MET A 44 0.76 13.30 0.81
C MET A 44 -0.61 13.96 0.59
N LYS A 45 -1.30 13.65 -0.52
CA LYS A 45 -2.63 14.21 -0.81
C LYS A 45 -3.67 13.81 0.23
N PHE A 46 -3.61 12.57 0.70
CA PHE A 46 -4.49 12.07 1.75
C PHE A 46 -4.25 12.82 3.06
N ALA A 47 -2.98 13.01 3.44
CA ALA A 47 -2.60 13.78 4.64
C ALA A 47 -3.07 15.24 4.58
N GLU A 48 -2.97 15.90 3.41
CA GLU A 48 -3.45 17.27 3.20
C GLU A 48 -4.99 17.39 3.25
N SER A 49 -5.72 16.35 2.83
CA SER A 49 -7.17 16.42 2.64
C SER A 49 -8.00 16.57 3.92
N GLY A 50 -7.43 16.24 5.09
CA GLY A 50 -8.05 16.40 6.41
C GLY A 50 -9.36 15.63 6.66
N LYS A 51 -9.88 14.88 5.67
CA LYS A 51 -11.14 14.13 5.74
C LYS A 51 -10.90 12.63 5.54
N ARG A 52 -11.48 11.81 6.40
CA ARG A 52 -11.44 10.33 6.28
C ARG A 52 -12.71 9.82 5.57
N GLY A 53 -12.54 9.06 4.48
CA GLY A 53 -13.59 8.40 3.66
C GLY A 53 -14.15 9.26 2.50
N PRO A 54 -14.83 8.72 1.46
CA PRO A 54 -15.12 7.33 1.02
C PRO A 54 -14.30 6.89 -0.23
N ILE A 55 -14.42 5.60 -0.62
CA ILE A 55 -13.68 4.89 -1.68
C ILE A 55 -13.66 5.57 -3.06
N THR A 56 -14.64 6.42 -3.39
CA THR A 56 -14.63 7.27 -4.59
C THR A 56 -13.42 8.21 -4.64
N TYR A 57 -12.73 8.42 -3.52
CA TYR A 57 -11.45 9.13 -3.49
C TYR A 57 -10.32 8.32 -4.13
N ALA A 58 -10.24 7.01 -3.93
CA ALA A 58 -9.15 6.19 -4.45
C ALA A 58 -9.14 6.12 -5.99
N GLU A 59 -10.30 5.90 -6.62
CA GLU A 59 -10.40 5.89 -8.10
C GLU A 59 -10.07 7.27 -8.68
N ASN A 60 -10.58 8.34 -8.07
CA ASN A 60 -10.30 9.70 -8.53
C ASN A 60 -8.83 10.08 -8.34
N ILE A 61 -8.20 9.69 -7.22
CA ILE A 61 -6.77 9.88 -7.03
C ILE A 61 -5.98 9.08 -8.05
N LEU A 62 -6.32 7.80 -8.31
CA LEU A 62 -5.66 6.99 -9.33
C LEU A 62 -5.76 7.67 -10.70
N ARG A 63 -6.95 8.14 -11.10
CA ARG A 63 -7.14 8.88 -12.36
C ARG A 63 -6.38 10.20 -12.41
N GLU A 64 -6.45 11.02 -11.36
CA GLU A 64 -5.69 12.28 -11.26
C GLU A 64 -4.18 12.02 -11.24
N GLY A 65 -3.83 10.88 -10.65
CA GLY A 65 -2.51 10.29 -10.54
C GLY A 65 -1.89 9.85 -11.83
N LEU A 66 -2.68 9.60 -12.89
CA LEU A 66 -2.13 9.32 -14.22
C LEU A 66 -1.43 10.54 -14.84
N LYS A 67 -1.54 11.72 -14.24
CA LYS A 67 -0.70 12.88 -14.58
C LYS A 67 0.69 12.80 -13.95
N TYR A 68 0.87 11.96 -12.93
CA TYR A 68 2.17 11.68 -12.35
C TYR A 68 3.04 11.01 -13.41
N LYS A 69 4.29 11.45 -13.51
CA LYS A 69 5.25 10.91 -14.46
C LYS A 69 6.05 9.80 -13.77
N PRO A 70 5.97 8.55 -14.24
CA PRO A 70 6.78 7.48 -13.69
C PRO A 70 8.27 7.80 -13.75
N GLU A 71 8.99 7.39 -12.72
CA GLU A 71 10.43 7.57 -12.61
C GLU A 71 11.15 6.23 -12.71
N THR A 72 12.48 6.28 -12.90
CA THR A 72 13.31 5.07 -12.88
C THR A 72 13.98 4.96 -11.52
N TYR A 73 13.79 3.83 -10.87
CA TYR A 73 14.29 3.54 -9.54
C TYR A 73 15.33 2.44 -9.62
N THR A 74 16.33 2.53 -8.75
CA THR A 74 17.29 1.46 -8.52
C THR A 74 16.91 0.77 -7.22
N LEU A 75 16.67 -0.54 -7.29
CA LEU A 75 16.41 -1.38 -6.12
C LEU A 75 17.61 -2.29 -5.92
N GLU A 76 18.02 -2.43 -4.68
CA GLU A 76 19.09 -3.32 -4.25
C GLU A 76 18.56 -4.17 -3.11
N ASP A 77 18.63 -5.49 -3.30
CA ASP A 77 18.25 -6.51 -2.33
C ASP A 77 19.33 -7.61 -2.30
N GLU A 78 19.10 -8.68 -1.54
CA GLU A 78 20.02 -9.83 -1.45
C GLU A 78 20.26 -10.54 -2.80
N THR A 79 19.40 -10.32 -3.79
CA THR A 79 19.51 -10.88 -5.15
C THR A 79 20.29 -9.96 -6.10
N GLY A 80 20.61 -8.73 -5.68
CA GLY A 80 21.45 -7.78 -6.39
C GLY A 80 20.72 -6.48 -6.76
N THR A 81 21.35 -5.71 -7.65
CA THR A 81 20.85 -4.39 -8.06
C THR A 81 20.09 -4.47 -9.38
N LYS A 82 18.85 -3.96 -9.41
CA LYS A 82 17.99 -3.91 -10.60
C LYS A 82 17.41 -2.51 -10.78
N GLN A 83 17.15 -2.13 -12.03
CA GLN A 83 16.52 -0.86 -12.36
C GLN A 83 15.11 -1.10 -12.90
N TYR A 84 14.15 -0.35 -12.36
CA TYR A 84 12.75 -0.44 -12.73
C TYR A 84 12.20 0.93 -13.11
N LYS A 85 11.49 1.01 -14.23
CA LYS A 85 10.62 2.15 -14.48
C LYS A 85 9.30 1.87 -13.76
N ALA A 86 9.04 2.59 -12.69
CA ALA A 86 7.90 2.32 -11.82
C ALA A 86 6.98 3.54 -11.73
N PHE A 87 5.68 3.28 -11.76
CA PHE A 87 4.66 4.25 -11.39
C PHE A 87 4.63 4.46 -9.88
N LEU A 88 4.71 3.37 -9.11
CA LEU A 88 4.94 3.40 -7.67
C LEU A 88 5.78 2.20 -7.23
N ILE A 89 6.42 2.36 -6.08
CA ILE A 89 7.00 1.28 -5.30
C ILE A 89 6.41 1.35 -3.91
N SER A 90 5.87 0.25 -3.40
CA SER A 90 5.33 0.15 -2.04
C SER A 90 6.02 -0.98 -1.31
N CYS A 91 6.67 -0.66 -0.19
CA CYS A 91 7.11 -1.63 0.82
C CYS A 91 5.97 -1.82 1.82
N ALA A 92 5.42 -3.02 1.89
CA ALA A 92 4.21 -3.35 2.62
C ALA A 92 4.48 -4.40 3.71
N ASN A 93 4.33 -3.98 4.97
CA ASN A 93 4.27 -4.85 6.13
C ASN A 93 2.82 -5.35 6.36
N ALA A 94 1.83 -4.58 5.92
CA ALA A 94 0.42 -4.95 5.95
C ALA A 94 -0.17 -5.05 4.55
N SER A 95 -1.14 -5.95 4.36
CA SER A 95 -1.68 -6.26 3.04
C SER A 95 -2.52 -5.17 2.37
N GLN A 96 -3.00 -4.18 3.13
CA GLN A 96 -3.87 -3.12 2.64
C GLN A 96 -3.42 -1.73 3.08
N TYR A 97 -3.68 -0.73 2.25
CA TYR A 97 -3.63 0.68 2.64
C TYR A 97 -4.74 1.06 3.62
N GLY A 98 -5.85 0.31 3.60
CA GLY A 98 -7.07 0.59 4.35
C GLY A 98 -8.30 0.65 3.43
N ASN A 99 -9.49 0.71 4.03
CA ASN A 99 -10.77 0.67 3.29
C ASN A 99 -10.90 -0.50 2.30
N ASN A 100 -10.26 -1.64 2.57
CA ASN A 100 -10.21 -2.81 1.68
C ASN A 100 -9.49 -2.58 0.35
N ALA A 101 -8.59 -1.59 0.24
CA ALA A 101 -7.68 -1.48 -0.89
C ALA A 101 -6.39 -2.26 -0.59
N TYR A 102 -6.19 -3.41 -1.25
CA TYR A 102 -5.08 -4.33 -1.02
C TYR A 102 -3.94 -4.05 -2.02
N ILE A 103 -2.80 -3.59 -1.51
CA ILE A 103 -1.58 -3.35 -2.32
C ILE A 103 -0.71 -4.60 -2.39
N ALA A 104 -0.63 -5.35 -1.29
CA ALA A 104 0.14 -6.58 -1.19
C ALA A 104 -0.76 -7.65 -0.59
N PRO A 105 -1.65 -8.29 -1.37
CA PRO A 105 -2.67 -9.20 -0.85
C PRO A 105 -2.17 -10.32 0.07
N GLN A 106 -0.91 -10.74 -0.12
CA GLN A 106 -0.27 -11.83 0.62
C GLN A 106 0.57 -11.35 1.82
N ALA A 107 0.74 -10.04 2.00
CA ALA A 107 1.61 -9.52 3.05
C ALA A 107 1.13 -9.87 4.46
N SER A 108 2.09 -10.20 5.31
CA SER A 108 1.90 -10.63 6.68
C SER A 108 2.69 -9.72 7.63
N MET A 109 2.09 -9.36 8.76
CA MET A 109 2.75 -8.54 9.79
C MET A 109 3.49 -9.40 10.83
N SER A 110 3.81 -10.66 10.53
CA SER A 110 4.37 -11.58 11.52
C SER A 110 5.23 -12.71 10.91
N ASP A 111 5.69 -12.55 9.68
CA ASP A 111 6.55 -13.54 8.99
C ASP A 111 8.01 -13.08 8.89
N GLY A 112 8.34 -11.90 9.40
CA GLY A 112 9.67 -11.31 9.35
C GLY A 112 10.08 -10.79 7.97
N LEU A 113 9.14 -10.69 7.02
CA LEU A 113 9.39 -10.25 5.65
C LEU A 113 8.70 -8.92 5.35
N MET A 114 9.19 -8.24 4.31
CA MET A 114 8.59 -7.01 3.78
C MET A 114 8.23 -7.26 2.32
N ASP A 115 6.96 -7.13 1.96
CA ASP A 115 6.53 -7.26 0.57
C ASP A 115 6.86 -5.98 -0.20
N VAL A 116 7.66 -6.09 -1.25
CA VAL A 116 7.98 -4.96 -2.13
C VAL A 116 7.19 -5.09 -3.42
N VAL A 117 6.23 -4.18 -3.61
CA VAL A 117 5.37 -4.12 -4.80
C VAL A 117 5.90 -3.03 -5.73
N ILE A 118 6.27 -3.41 -6.94
CA ILE A 118 6.72 -2.50 -8.00
C ILE A 118 5.62 -2.47 -9.05
N MET A 119 4.96 -1.33 -9.20
CA MET A 119 3.93 -1.18 -10.22
C MET A 119 4.51 -0.47 -11.43
N GLU A 120 4.50 -1.14 -12.59
CA GLU A 120 4.88 -0.53 -13.85
C GLU A 120 3.89 0.56 -14.28
N PRO A 121 4.32 1.51 -15.14
CA PRO A 121 3.43 2.48 -15.77
C PRO A 121 2.24 1.81 -16.46
N PHE A 122 1.05 2.36 -16.19
CA PHE A 122 -0.19 1.98 -16.83
C PHE A 122 -0.96 3.21 -17.31
N ASP A 123 -1.87 3.02 -18.26
CA ASP A 123 -2.65 4.09 -18.85
C ASP A 123 -4.05 4.25 -18.23
N VAL A 124 -4.81 5.23 -18.73
CA VAL A 124 -6.19 5.51 -18.28
C VAL A 124 -7.17 4.36 -18.52
N ILE A 125 -6.87 3.45 -19.45
CA ILE A 125 -7.70 2.30 -19.80
C ILE A 125 -7.41 1.16 -18.84
N GLU A 126 -6.17 1.00 -18.41
CA GLU A 126 -5.71 0.00 -17.46
C GLU A 126 -6.06 0.35 -16.00
N ALA A 127 -6.20 1.64 -15.67
CA ALA A 127 -6.46 2.13 -14.32
C ALA A 127 -7.71 1.53 -13.61
N PRO A 128 -8.87 1.36 -14.27
CA PRO A 128 -10.01 0.68 -13.66
C PRO A 128 -9.74 -0.78 -13.30
N GLN A 129 -8.95 -1.49 -14.12
CA GLN A 129 -8.59 -2.88 -13.85
C GLN A 129 -7.66 -2.96 -12.63
N VAL A 130 -6.64 -2.10 -12.57
CA VAL A 130 -5.76 -2.00 -11.39
C VAL A 130 -6.58 -1.72 -10.12
N SER A 131 -7.52 -0.77 -10.20
CA SER A 131 -8.42 -0.46 -9.08
C SER A 131 -9.24 -1.68 -8.68
N PHE A 132 -9.83 -2.39 -9.64
CA PHE A 132 -10.60 -3.61 -9.39
C PHE A 132 -9.75 -4.68 -8.70
N ASP A 133 -8.51 -4.88 -9.15
CA ASP A 133 -7.60 -5.88 -8.57
C ASP A 133 -7.20 -5.55 -7.13
N MET A 134 -6.98 -4.25 -6.83
CA MET A 134 -6.73 -3.79 -5.47
C MET A 134 -7.90 -4.10 -4.52
N PHE A 135 -9.14 -3.90 -4.94
CA PHE A 135 -10.31 -4.16 -4.08
C PHE A 135 -10.71 -5.63 -4.00
N ASN A 136 -10.28 -6.47 -4.96
CA ASN A 136 -10.57 -7.90 -4.99
C ASN A 136 -9.41 -8.79 -4.51
N LYS A 137 -8.30 -8.22 -4.04
CA LYS A 137 -7.11 -8.95 -3.59
C LYS A 137 -6.44 -9.78 -4.69
N THR A 138 -6.47 -9.28 -5.92
CA THR A 138 -5.90 -9.96 -7.10
C THR A 138 -4.79 -9.17 -7.77
N LEU A 139 -4.24 -8.17 -7.08
CA LEU A 139 -3.21 -7.29 -7.63
C LEU A 139 -1.92 -8.06 -7.99
N ASP A 140 -1.61 -9.13 -7.26
CA ASP A 140 -0.52 -10.07 -7.54
C ASP A 140 -0.66 -10.83 -8.88
N LYS A 141 -1.84 -10.77 -9.50
CA LYS A 141 -2.12 -11.40 -10.80
C LYS A 141 -2.14 -10.39 -11.94
N ASN A 142 -1.95 -9.11 -11.65
CA ASN A 142 -1.97 -8.06 -12.64
C ASN A 142 -0.64 -8.03 -13.41
N SER A 143 -0.69 -7.84 -14.73
CA SER A 143 0.51 -7.84 -15.57
C SER A 143 1.44 -6.63 -15.36
N LYS A 144 1.06 -5.67 -14.51
CA LYS A 144 1.83 -4.46 -14.17
C LYS A 144 2.60 -4.60 -12.86
N ILE A 145 2.53 -5.76 -12.21
CA ILE A 145 3.09 -6.06 -10.89
C ILE A 145 4.13 -7.16 -11.03
#